data_AF-A0AAD1WT62-F1
#
_entry.id   AF-A0AAD1WT62-F1
#
_cell.length_a   1.000
_cell.length_b   1.000
_cell.length_c   1.000
_cell.angle_alpha   90.00
_cell.angle_beta   90.00
_cell.angle_gamma   90.00
#
_symmetry.space_group_name_H-M   'P 1'
#
loop_
_entity.id
_entity.type
_entity.pdbx_description
1 polymer ?
#
loop_
_entity_poly.entity_id
_entity_poly.type
_entity_poly.pdbx_seq_one_letter_code
_entity_poly.pdbx_strand_id
1 'polypeptide(L)'
;MAEHVLGDIETYRVLKCDPTNDFLLKYKEILDEGRSGGLLSADEYEFILNRHPRIATFYCLPKVHKNLEEPPGRPIVSGVENLTQNGSLYIDKILRPFVETLPSYIRDTKQALNRLSNLKFSPTVQLCSLDVESLYSSIPHEKGLSHVEFFLDKRVRAHARGLWTSQDTVDFSWRGGMNRRPLFVDER
;
A
#
# COMPACT_ATOMS: atom_id res chain seq x y z
N MET A 1 20.83 5.35 14.63
CA MET A 1 20.11 5.37 13.33
C MET A 1 18.60 5.49 13.49
N ALA A 2 17.90 4.51 14.09
CA ALA A 2 16.44 4.60 14.26
C ALA A 2 16.00 5.81 15.10
N GLU A 3 16.67 6.09 16.22
CA GLU A 3 16.39 7.27 17.07
C GLU A 3 16.61 8.60 16.34
N HIS A 4 17.58 8.65 15.41
CA HIS A 4 17.83 9.85 14.61
C HIS A 4 16.69 10.11 13.61
N VAL A 5 16.12 9.06 13.02
CA VAL A 5 14.97 9.17 12.12
C VAL A 5 13.70 9.51 12.89
N LEU A 6 13.47 8.86 14.03
CA LEU A 6 12.29 9.10 14.88
C LEU A 6 12.34 10.43 15.64
N GLY A 7 13.48 11.11 15.64
CA GLY A 7 13.64 12.46 16.17
C GLY A 7 12.99 13.54 15.31
N ASP A 8 12.57 13.22 14.07
CA ASP A 8 11.78 14.12 13.25
C ASP A 8 10.35 14.24 13.80
N ILE A 9 10.13 15.31 14.55
CA ILE A 9 8.84 15.65 15.15
C ILE A 9 7.84 16.27 14.17
N GLU A 10 8.22 16.58 12.93
CA GLU A 10 7.27 16.99 11.90
C GLU A 10 6.55 15.76 11.35
N THR A 11 7.30 14.68 11.13
CA THR A 11 6.81 13.41 10.56
C THR A 11 6.25 12.45 11.63
N TYR A 12 6.95 12.27 12.76
CA TYR A 12 6.63 11.25 13.75
C TYR A 12 6.01 11.83 15.03
N ARG A 13 5.27 11.01 15.77
CA ARG A 13 4.74 11.36 17.10
C ARG A 13 4.92 10.19 18.06
N VAL A 14 5.46 10.49 19.24
CA VAL A 14 5.56 9.51 20.33
C VAL A 14 4.18 9.20 20.89
N LEU A 15 3.85 7.91 20.99
CA LEU A 15 2.62 7.43 21.60
C LEU A 15 2.86 7.06 23.06
N LYS A 16 1.85 7.29 23.91
CA LYS A 16 1.91 6.99 25.35
C LYS A 16 1.71 5.51 25.67
N CYS A 17 0.97 4.80 24.82
CA CYS A 17 0.62 3.40 24.97
C CYS A 17 0.39 2.77 23.59
N ASP A 18 0.26 1.45 23.56
CA ASP A 18 -0.08 0.69 22.37
C ASP A 18 -1.53 1.04 21.91
N PRO A 19 -1.71 1.65 20.72
CA PRO A 19 -3.03 2.05 20.22
C PRO A 19 -3.77 0.93 19.48
N THR A 20 -3.22 -0.29 19.42
CA THR A 20 -3.69 -1.36 18.52
C THR A 20 -5.17 -1.70 18.73
N ASN A 21 -5.63 -1.76 19.98
CA ASN A 21 -7.03 -2.07 20.28
C ASN A 21 -7.97 -0.92 19.87
N ASP A 22 -7.57 0.34 20.07
CA ASP A 22 -8.37 1.49 19.67
C ASP A 22 -8.53 1.56 18.15
N PHE A 23 -7.47 1.27 17.42
CA PHE A 23 -7.53 1.17 15.96
C PHE A 23 -8.34 -0.03 15.49
N LEU A 24 -8.24 -1.18 16.17
CA LEU A 24 -9.06 -2.35 15.86
C LEU A 24 -10.56 -2.05 16.00
N LEU A 25 -10.97 -1.33 17.04
CA LEU A 25 -12.37 -0.94 17.24
C LEU A 25 -12.86 -0.06 16.08
N LYS A 26 -12.12 1.01 15.75
CA LYS A 26 -12.47 1.89 14.62
C LYS A 26 -12.48 1.16 13.29
N TYR A 27 -11.52 0.28 13.07
CA TYR A 27 -11.44 -0.52 11.86
C TYR A 27 -12.65 -1.45 11.73
N LYS A 28 -13.05 -2.08 12.84
CA LYS A 28 -14.24 -2.92 12.89
C LYS A 28 -15.52 -2.12 12.61
N GLU A 29 -15.65 -0.91 13.16
CA GLU A 29 -16.81 -0.03 12.88
C GLU A 29 -16.97 0.21 11.37
N ILE A 30 -15.88 0.52 10.66
CA ILE A 30 -15.89 0.69 9.20
C ILE A 30 -16.32 -0.60 8.48
N LEU A 31 -15.84 -1.76 8.92
CA LEU A 31 -16.21 -3.04 8.33
C LEU A 31 -17.67 -3.41 8.62
N ASP A 32 -18.17 -3.11 9.81
CA ASP A 32 -19.56 -3.35 10.21
C ASP A 32 -20.51 -2.46 9.39
N GLU A 33 -20.15 -1.19 9.16
CA GLU A 33 -20.84 -0.29 8.23
C GLU A 33 -20.85 -0.86 6.80
N GLY A 34 -19.69 -1.29 6.29
CA GLY A 34 -19.58 -1.91 4.97
C GLY A 34 -20.42 -3.19 4.84
N ARG A 35 -20.47 -4.02 5.89
CA ARG A 35 -21.26 -5.26 5.92
C ARG A 35 -22.75 -4.97 5.96
N SER A 36 -23.19 -4.08 6.84
CA SER A 36 -24.60 -3.71 7.00
C SER A 36 -25.16 -2.97 5.78
N GLY A 37 -24.33 -2.16 5.11
CA GLY A 37 -24.65 -1.51 3.84
C GLY A 37 -24.59 -2.43 2.61
N GLY A 38 -24.24 -3.71 2.79
CA GLY A 38 -24.16 -4.70 1.70
C GLY A 38 -22.97 -4.51 0.75
N LEU A 39 -21.97 -3.68 1.13
CA LEU A 39 -20.74 -3.48 0.36
C LEU A 39 -19.75 -4.63 0.55
N LEU A 40 -19.81 -5.31 1.70
CA LEU A 40 -19.00 -6.49 2.01
C LEU A 40 -19.89 -7.72 2.17
N SER A 41 -19.47 -8.81 1.55
CA SER A 41 -19.97 -10.15 1.88
C SER A 41 -19.45 -10.61 3.25
N ALA A 42 -20.00 -11.71 3.77
CA ALA A 42 -19.53 -12.30 5.01
C ALA A 42 -18.07 -12.79 4.88
N ASP A 43 -17.72 -13.39 3.76
CA ASP A 43 -16.38 -13.94 3.52
C ASP A 43 -15.33 -12.83 3.39
N GLU A 44 -15.67 -11.72 2.71
CA GLU A 44 -14.79 -10.56 2.62
C GLU A 44 -14.59 -9.90 3.99
N TYR A 45 -15.66 -9.75 4.77
CA TYR A 45 -15.55 -9.24 6.14
C TYR A 45 -14.62 -10.10 6.99
N GLU A 46 -14.80 -11.43 6.97
CA GLU A 46 -13.96 -12.36 7.73
C GLU A 46 -12.52 -12.40 7.24
N PHE A 47 -12.29 -12.25 5.92
CA PHE A 47 -10.95 -12.14 5.37
C PHE A 47 -10.25 -10.86 5.84
N ILE A 48 -10.93 -9.71 5.78
CA ILE A 48 -10.35 -8.41 6.10
C ILE A 48 -10.11 -8.27 7.61
N LEU A 49 -11.03 -8.76 8.45
CA LEU A 49 -10.97 -8.57 9.90
C LEU A 49 -9.87 -9.42 10.55
N ASN A 50 -8.79 -8.75 10.95
CA ASN A 50 -7.80 -9.33 11.85
C ASN A 50 -8.19 -9.07 13.32
N ARG A 51 -8.69 -10.09 14.02
CA ARG A 51 -9.13 -10.01 15.43
C ARG A 51 -7.99 -9.96 16.43
N HIS A 52 -6.81 -10.42 16.04
CA HIS A 52 -5.62 -10.47 16.89
C HIS A 52 -4.45 -9.79 16.18
N PRO A 53 -4.59 -8.49 15.87
CA PRO A 53 -3.59 -7.78 15.09
C PRO A 53 -2.31 -7.64 15.89
N ARG A 54 -1.21 -7.82 15.18
CA ARG A 54 0.12 -7.57 15.71
C ARG A 54 0.47 -6.11 15.52
N ILE A 55 1.03 -5.48 16.56
CA ILE A 55 1.51 -4.11 16.44
C ILE A 55 2.60 -4.01 15.36
N ALA A 56 2.48 -2.97 14.53
CA ALA A 56 3.46 -2.67 13.50
C ALA A 56 4.83 -2.36 14.13
N THR A 57 5.89 -2.82 13.48
CA THR A 57 7.27 -2.65 13.98
C THR A 57 8.02 -1.66 13.11
N PHE A 58 8.59 -0.63 13.72
CA PHE A 58 9.51 0.25 13.01
C PHE A 58 10.94 -0.29 13.04
N TYR A 59 11.63 -0.23 11.91
CA TYR A 59 13.06 -0.45 11.83
C TYR A 59 13.66 0.34 10.66
N CYS A 60 14.99 0.49 10.66
CA CYS A 60 15.70 1.19 9.59
C CYS A 60 16.63 0.22 8.84
N LEU A 61 16.66 0.30 7.50
CA LEU A 61 17.68 -0.35 6.68
C LEU A 61 18.76 0.68 6.26
N PRO A 62 20.07 0.39 6.44
CA PRO A 62 21.12 1.34 6.10
C PRO A 62 21.27 1.52 4.58
N LYS A 63 21.32 2.78 4.12
CA LYS A 63 21.62 3.13 2.72
C LYS A 63 23.14 3.27 2.51
N VAL A 64 23.86 2.15 2.58
CA VAL A 64 25.34 2.09 2.50
C VAL A 64 25.94 2.65 1.21
N HIS A 65 25.15 2.73 0.13
CA HIS A 65 25.56 3.33 -1.13
C HIS A 65 25.60 4.87 -1.09
N LYS A 66 25.06 5.51 -0.04
CA LYS A 66 25.11 6.97 0.15
C LYS A 66 26.28 7.40 1.03
N ASN A 67 26.55 6.67 2.11
CA ASN A 67 27.67 6.89 3.01
C ASN A 67 28.03 5.55 3.70
N LEU A 68 29.31 5.21 3.76
CA LEU A 68 29.79 3.97 4.38
C LEU A 68 30.03 4.08 5.89
N GLU A 69 30.39 5.27 6.39
CA GLU A 69 30.71 5.52 7.79
C GLU A 69 29.44 5.80 8.61
N GLU A 70 28.56 6.65 8.09
CA GLU A 70 27.27 6.98 8.70
C GLU A 70 26.13 6.88 7.66
N PRO A 71 25.72 5.65 7.28
CA PRO A 71 24.68 5.46 6.27
C PRO A 71 23.33 6.01 6.74
N PRO A 72 22.63 6.81 5.91
CA PRO A 72 21.26 7.20 6.20
C PRO A 72 20.33 5.99 6.37
N GLY A 73 19.40 6.06 7.32
CA GLY A 73 18.38 5.03 7.51
C GLY A 73 17.27 5.12 6.44
N ARG A 74 16.82 3.97 5.92
CA ARG A 74 15.53 3.85 5.23
C ARG A 74 14.50 3.39 6.27
N PRO A 75 13.57 4.25 6.70
CA PRO A 75 12.51 3.85 7.62
C PRO A 75 11.62 2.79 6.97
N ILE A 76 11.23 1.79 7.76
CA ILE A 76 10.29 0.74 7.38
C ILE A 76 9.37 0.46 8.55
N VAL A 77 8.08 0.45 8.29
CA VAL A 77 7.04 -0.05 9.19
C VAL A 77 6.61 -1.44 8.71
N SER A 78 6.84 -2.46 9.52
CA SER A 78 6.42 -3.84 9.22
C SER A 78 4.91 -3.98 9.33
N GLY A 79 4.26 -4.37 8.24
CA GLY A 79 2.84 -4.70 8.19
C GLY A 79 2.50 -6.17 8.39
N VAL A 80 3.44 -7.00 8.86
CA VAL A 80 3.22 -8.45 9.01
C VAL A 80 2.24 -8.74 10.15
N GLU A 81 1.16 -9.44 9.83
CA GLU A 81 0.07 -9.81 10.75
C GLU A 81 -0.57 -8.60 11.44
N ASN A 82 -0.44 -7.41 10.85
CA ASN A 82 -0.96 -6.18 11.42
C ASN A 82 -2.47 -6.03 11.15
N LEU A 83 -3.05 -4.96 11.69
CA LEU A 83 -4.47 -4.65 11.55
C LEU A 83 -4.93 -4.49 10.09
N THR A 84 -4.11 -3.84 9.25
CA THR A 84 -4.49 -3.42 7.90
C THR A 84 -3.99 -4.35 6.79
N GLN A 85 -3.27 -5.43 7.11
CA GLN A 85 -2.64 -6.30 6.12
C GLN A 85 -3.66 -6.88 5.13
N ASN A 86 -4.69 -7.54 5.65
CA ASN A 86 -5.70 -8.17 4.80
C ASN A 86 -6.58 -7.13 4.09
N GLY A 87 -6.88 -6.01 4.73
CA GLY A 87 -7.54 -4.88 4.09
C GLY A 87 -6.74 -4.30 2.91
N SER A 88 -5.42 -4.17 3.08
CA SER A 88 -4.52 -3.69 2.02
C SER A 88 -4.48 -4.67 0.85
N LEU A 89 -4.44 -5.99 1.14
CA LEU A 89 -4.52 -7.04 0.11
C LEU A 89 -5.87 -7.02 -0.62
N TYR A 90 -6.96 -6.84 0.12
CA TYR A 90 -8.30 -6.71 -0.44
C TYR A 90 -8.40 -5.53 -1.41
N ILE A 91 -7.95 -4.35 -0.97
CA ILE A 91 -7.95 -3.13 -1.78
C ILE A 91 -7.05 -3.28 -3.01
N ASP A 92 -5.82 -3.80 -2.85
CA ASP A 92 -4.91 -4.05 -3.96
C ASP A 92 -5.55 -4.94 -5.03
N LYS A 93 -6.25 -6.00 -4.60
CA LYS A 93 -6.92 -6.92 -5.52
C LYS A 93 -8.07 -6.26 -6.29
N ILE A 94 -8.79 -5.35 -5.65
CA ILE A 94 -9.84 -4.54 -6.31
C ILE A 94 -9.24 -3.54 -7.31
N LEU A 95 -8.14 -2.89 -6.92
CA LEU A 95 -7.56 -1.81 -7.72
C LEU A 95 -6.70 -2.31 -8.88
N ARG A 96 -6.10 -3.50 -8.75
CA ARG A 96 -5.16 -4.05 -9.73
C ARG A 96 -5.68 -4.04 -11.17
N PRO A 97 -6.91 -4.49 -11.50
CA PRO A 97 -7.41 -4.45 -12.87
C PRO A 97 -7.38 -3.04 -13.47
N PHE A 98 -7.64 -1.99 -12.68
CA PHE A 98 -7.58 -0.60 -13.16
C PHE A 98 -6.14 -0.14 -13.37
N VAL A 99 -5.26 -0.44 -12.41
CA VAL A 99 -3.83 -0.09 -12.49
C VAL A 99 -3.19 -0.68 -13.74
N GLU A 100 -3.52 -1.93 -14.08
CA GLU A 100 -2.96 -2.61 -15.25
C GLU A 100 -3.41 -2.02 -16.60
N THR A 101 -4.54 -1.29 -16.61
CA THR A 101 -5.00 -0.57 -17.81
C THR A 101 -4.32 0.79 -18.02
N LEU A 102 -3.56 1.29 -17.04
CA LEU A 102 -2.93 2.61 -17.15
C LEU A 102 -1.83 2.60 -18.22
N PRO A 103 -1.73 3.65 -19.07
CA PRO A 103 -0.64 3.74 -20.06
C PRO A 103 0.76 3.70 -19.43
N SER A 104 0.89 4.22 -18.20
CA SER A 104 2.12 4.23 -17.42
C SER A 104 2.44 2.89 -16.74
N TYR A 105 1.55 1.91 -16.78
CA TYR A 105 1.77 0.63 -16.12
C TYR A 105 2.94 -0.11 -16.77
N ILE A 106 3.87 -0.52 -15.91
CA ILE A 106 5.01 -1.38 -16.21
C ILE A 106 5.00 -2.49 -15.17
N ARG A 107 4.81 -3.73 -15.63
CA ARG A 107 4.67 -4.92 -14.78
C ARG A 107 5.98 -5.29 -14.09
N ASP A 108 7.08 -5.27 -14.84
CA ASP A 108 8.37 -5.76 -14.37
C ASP A 108 9.54 -5.14 -15.16
N THR A 109 10.76 -5.34 -14.66
CA THR A 109 12.00 -4.88 -15.30
C THR A 109 12.17 -5.40 -16.72
N LYS A 110 11.71 -6.61 -17.02
CA LYS A 110 11.82 -7.19 -18.36
C LYS A 110 10.93 -6.45 -19.36
N GLN A 111 9.71 -6.11 -18.99
CA GLN A 111 8.82 -5.29 -19.81
C GLN A 111 9.40 -3.89 -20.03
N ALA A 112 9.98 -3.28 -18.99
CA ALA A 112 10.65 -1.98 -19.10
C ALA A 112 11.79 -2.02 -20.14
N LEU A 113 12.70 -2.99 -20.02
CA LEU A 113 13.81 -3.18 -20.95
C LEU A 113 13.34 -3.40 -22.38
N ASN A 114 12.31 -4.24 -22.58
CA ASN A 114 11.74 -4.48 -23.89
C ASN A 114 11.11 -3.22 -24.50
N ARG A 115 10.45 -2.37 -23.70
CA ARG A 115 9.92 -1.09 -24.19
C ARG A 115 11.05 -0.17 -24.60
N LEU A 116 12.09 -0.03 -23.77
CA LEU A 116 13.25 0.83 -24.04
C LEU A 116 14.03 0.39 -25.28
N SER A 117 14.25 -0.92 -25.47
CA SER A 117 14.98 -1.45 -26.64
C SER A 117 14.28 -1.20 -27.97
N ASN A 118 12.95 -1.01 -27.93
CA ASN A 118 12.14 -0.75 -29.12
C ASN A 118 12.01 0.74 -29.46
N LEU A 119 12.48 1.64 -28.58
CA LEU A 119 12.50 3.06 -28.84
C LEU A 119 13.59 3.39 -29.86
N LYS A 120 13.25 4.18 -30.87
CA LYS A 120 14.21 4.73 -31.84
C LYS A 120 14.50 6.17 -31.47
N PHE A 121 15.78 6.49 -31.34
CA PHE A 121 16.24 7.81 -30.94
C PHE A 121 16.88 8.54 -32.12
N SER A 122 16.65 9.86 -32.20
CA SER A 122 17.42 10.73 -33.09
C SER A 122 18.87 10.82 -32.59
N PRO A 123 19.87 10.96 -33.48
CA PRO A 123 21.26 11.23 -33.08
C PRO A 123 21.44 12.51 -32.24
N THR A 124 20.46 13.40 -32.26
CA THR A 124 20.45 14.67 -31.52
C THR A 124 19.81 14.58 -30.13
N VAL A 125 19.27 13.42 -29.74
CA VAL A 125 18.61 13.29 -28.44
C VAL A 125 19.65 13.32 -27.31
N GLN A 126 19.28 13.97 -26.21
CA GLN A 126 20.04 13.91 -24.97
C GLN A 126 19.31 13.02 -23.96
N LEU A 127 20.07 12.18 -23.27
CA LEU A 127 19.54 11.37 -22.18
C LEU A 127 19.56 12.19 -20.89
N CYS A 128 18.44 12.21 -20.19
CA CYS A 128 18.30 12.79 -18.86
C CYS A 128 17.83 11.69 -17.89
N SER A 129 18.39 11.66 -16.69
CA SER A 129 17.91 10.82 -15.60
C SER A 129 17.33 11.69 -14.48
N LEU A 130 16.17 11.29 -13.98
CA LEU A 130 15.48 11.92 -12.86
C LEU A 130 15.24 10.85 -11.80
N ASP A 131 15.47 11.19 -10.54
CA ASP A 131 15.16 10.35 -9.40
C ASP A 131 14.16 11.08 -8.49
N VAL A 132 13.18 10.34 -7.96
CA VAL A 132 12.18 10.90 -7.06
C VAL A 132 12.63 10.65 -5.63
N GLU A 133 12.86 11.73 -4.89
CA GLU A 133 13.16 11.64 -3.47
C GLU A 133 11.89 11.29 -2.68
N SER A 134 12.02 10.34 -1.75
CA SER A 134 10.98 10.00 -0.77
C SER A 134 9.59 9.75 -1.38
N LEU A 135 9.54 8.93 -2.44
CA LEU A 135 8.33 8.68 -3.24
C LEU A 135 7.07 8.44 -2.39
N TYR A 136 7.12 7.48 -1.45
CA TYR A 136 5.94 7.07 -0.67
C TYR A 136 5.38 8.18 0.23
N SER A 137 6.24 8.90 0.94
CA SER A 137 5.80 10.00 1.82
C SER A 137 5.43 11.27 1.06
N SER A 138 5.76 11.35 -0.23
CA SER A 138 5.45 12.49 -1.09
C SER A 138 4.16 12.31 -1.90
N ILE A 139 3.43 11.19 -1.73
CA ILE A 139 2.19 10.92 -2.45
C ILE A 139 1.08 11.82 -1.88
N PRO A 140 0.47 12.72 -2.67
CA PRO A 140 -0.62 13.56 -2.18
C PRO A 140 -1.88 12.71 -1.94
N HIS A 141 -2.21 12.45 -0.68
CA HIS A 141 -3.29 11.54 -0.29
C HIS A 141 -4.65 11.93 -0.89
N GLU A 142 -5.02 13.22 -0.86
CA GLU A 142 -6.29 13.70 -1.42
C GLU A 142 -6.42 13.42 -2.92
N LYS A 143 -5.35 13.66 -3.69
CA LYS A 143 -5.33 13.36 -5.12
C LYS A 143 -5.42 11.86 -5.35
N GLY A 144 -4.69 11.07 -4.56
CA GLY A 144 -4.76 9.61 -4.61
C GLY A 144 -6.19 9.09 -4.42
N LEU A 145 -6.87 9.56 -3.38
CA LEU A 145 -8.26 9.19 -3.09
C LEU A 145 -9.20 9.60 -4.22
N SER A 146 -9.09 10.83 -4.75
CA SER A 146 -9.93 11.30 -5.86
C SER A 146 -9.80 10.44 -7.13
N HIS A 147 -8.58 9.95 -7.41
CA HIS A 147 -8.36 9.06 -8.54
C HIS A 147 -8.91 7.66 -8.29
N VAL A 148 -8.74 7.13 -7.08
CA VAL A 148 -9.33 5.84 -6.71
C VAL A 148 -10.84 5.88 -6.87
N GLU A 149 -11.49 6.92 -6.34
CA GLU A 149 -12.94 7.13 -6.49
C GLU A 149 -13.36 7.15 -7.97
N PHE A 150 -12.67 7.94 -8.80
CA PHE A 150 -12.93 8.00 -10.24
C PHE A 150 -12.87 6.64 -10.95
N PHE A 151 -11.90 5.79 -10.59
CA PHE A 151 -11.78 4.45 -11.19
C PHE A 151 -12.84 3.47 -10.66
N LEU A 152 -13.16 3.52 -9.37
CA LEU A 152 -14.22 2.70 -8.78
C LEU A 152 -15.60 3.06 -9.37
N ASP A 153 -15.85 4.34 -9.60
CA ASP A 153 -17.07 4.84 -10.25
C ASP A 153 -17.26 4.34 -11.68
N LYS A 154 -16.16 4.16 -12.42
CA LYS A 154 -16.21 3.54 -13.76
C LYS A 154 -16.64 2.09 -13.68
N ARG A 155 -16.23 1.36 -12.63
CA ARG A 155 -16.62 -0.03 -12.38
C ARG A 155 -18.13 -0.16 -12.19
N VAL A 156 -18.71 0.65 -11.30
CA VAL A 156 -20.15 0.63 -10.99
C VAL A 156 -20.97 0.86 -12.25
N ARG A 157 -20.55 1.83 -13.09
CA ARG A 157 -21.20 2.12 -14.37
C ARG A 157 -21.05 1.02 -15.41
N ALA A 158 -19.94 0.30 -15.43
CA ALA A 158 -19.73 -0.85 -16.32
C ALA A 158 -20.58 -2.06 -15.89
N HIS A 159 -20.66 -2.33 -14.58
CA HIS A 159 -21.50 -3.39 -14.02
C HIS A 159 -23.00 -3.12 -14.26
N ALA A 160 -23.46 -1.88 -14.05
CA ALA A 160 -24.85 -1.48 -14.35
C ALA A 160 -25.24 -1.62 -15.83
N ARG A 161 -24.25 -1.68 -16.73
CA ARG A 161 -24.44 -1.89 -18.18
C ARG A 161 -24.31 -3.36 -18.61
N GLY A 162 -24.14 -4.30 -17.67
CA GLY A 162 -24.00 -5.73 -17.97
C GLY A 162 -22.67 -6.11 -18.63
N LEU A 163 -21.65 -5.25 -18.52
CA LEU A 163 -20.33 -5.44 -19.15
C LEU A 163 -19.31 -6.11 -18.20
N TRP A 164 -19.77 -6.60 -17.05
CA TRP A 164 -18.96 -7.23 -16.01
C TRP A 164 -19.77 -8.38 -15.39
N THR A 165 -19.23 -9.61 -15.34
CA THR A 165 -19.97 -10.82 -14.92
C THR A 165 -19.36 -11.46 -13.67
N SER A 166 -20.13 -12.33 -13.00
CA SER A 166 -19.79 -13.00 -11.73
C SER A 166 -18.52 -13.86 -11.74
N GLN A 167 -17.79 -13.96 -12.86
CA GLN A 167 -16.46 -14.60 -12.90
C GLN A 167 -15.33 -13.68 -12.41
N ASP A 168 -15.63 -12.40 -12.17
CA ASP A 168 -14.71 -11.45 -11.55
C ASP A 168 -14.86 -11.36 -10.02
N THR A 169 -15.64 -12.26 -9.40
CA THR A 169 -15.69 -12.40 -7.94
C THR A 169 -14.40 -13.02 -7.44
N VAL A 170 -13.82 -12.34 -6.47
CA VAL A 170 -12.45 -12.50 -6.04
C VAL A 170 -12.36 -13.65 -5.03
N ASP A 171 -11.72 -14.77 -5.35
CA ASP A 171 -11.49 -15.89 -4.41
C ASP A 171 -10.43 -15.49 -3.34
N PHE A 172 -10.79 -15.52 -2.05
CA PHE A 172 -10.00 -15.00 -0.92
C PHE A 172 -9.30 -16.07 -0.06
N SER A 173 -9.11 -17.29 -0.57
CA SER A 173 -8.45 -18.37 0.20
C SER A 173 -6.91 -18.24 0.26
N TRP A 174 -6.33 -17.85 1.41
CA TRP A 174 -4.87 -17.97 1.66
C TRP A 174 -4.50 -18.21 3.16
N ARG A 175 -3.47 -19.04 3.44
CA ARG A 175 -2.95 -19.38 4.79
C ARG A 175 -1.42 -19.18 4.87
N GLY A 176 -0.91 -18.51 5.90
CA GLY A 176 0.49 -18.66 6.33
C GLY A 176 1.06 -17.48 7.15
N GLY A 177 1.46 -17.75 8.40
CA GLY A 177 2.05 -16.77 9.33
C GLY A 177 3.55 -16.97 9.60
N MET A 178 4.22 -15.95 10.15
CA MET A 178 5.60 -16.07 10.65
C MET A 178 5.99 -14.96 11.65
N ASN A 179 6.39 -15.39 12.84
CA ASN A 179 6.68 -14.63 14.07
C ASN A 179 8.04 -13.90 14.06
N ARG A 180 8.10 -12.61 14.43
CA ARG A 180 9.34 -11.89 14.88
C ARG A 180 9.06 -10.60 15.66
N ARG A 181 9.29 -10.58 16.98
CA ARG A 181 8.99 -9.53 18.00
C ARG A 181 9.13 -8.02 17.59
N PRO A 182 8.23 -7.12 18.02
CA PRO A 182 8.23 -5.69 17.65
C PRO A 182 8.76 -4.71 18.73
N LEU A 183 9.20 -3.53 18.28
CA LEU A 183 9.38 -2.25 18.99
C LEU A 183 8.43 -1.20 18.33
N PHE A 184 7.92 -0.24 19.11
CA PHE A 184 6.68 0.53 18.84
C PHE A 184 6.89 1.92 18.18
N VAL A 185 6.23 2.26 17.04
CA VAL A 185 6.09 3.65 16.49
C VAL A 185 4.95 3.79 15.45
N ASP A 186 4.43 5.01 15.22
CA ASP A 186 3.31 5.39 14.31
C ASP A 186 3.68 6.60 13.41
N GLU A 187 3.20 6.64 12.16
CA GLU A 187 3.42 7.71 11.15
C GLU A 187 2.18 8.63 11.04
N ARG A 188 2.36 9.95 10.93
CA ARG A 188 1.25 10.92 10.84
C ARG A 188 0.58 10.99 9.47
#